data_AF-A0A222VRE9-F1
#
_entry.id   AF-A0A222VRE9-F1
#
_cell.length_a   1.000
_cell.length_b   1.000
_cell.length_c   1.000
_cell.angle_alpha   90.00
_cell.angle_beta   90.00
_cell.angle_gamma   90.00
#
_symmetry.space_group_name_H-M   'P 1'
#
loop_
_entity.id
_entity.type
_entity.pdbx_description
1 polymer ?
#
loop_
_entity_poly.entity_id
_entity_poly.type
_entity_poly.pdbx_seq_one_letter_code
_entity_poly.pdbx_strand_id
1 'polypeptide(L)'
;MLSTSVTYLRGPSARLAFLGTPISEVIPLSTVKGNMTVSFVALSYGGRLTVTAVTDPERVRDLPVLMAGLRDELAVLSARGTAGNGAGSEKPSGMRIPGPPTVASWRSGWDTGRDGSRRESP
;
A
#
# COMPACT_ATOMS: atom_id res chain seq x y z
N MET A 1 -27.22 -11.39 1.10
CA MET A 1 -26.47 -11.39 -0.17
C MET A 1 -25.32 -10.41 -0.03
N LEU A 2 -24.09 -10.83 -0.31
CA LEU A 2 -22.89 -9.99 -0.30
C LEU A 2 -22.75 -9.31 -1.67
N SER A 3 -22.62 -7.99 -1.70
CA SER A 3 -22.33 -7.24 -2.92
C SER A 3 -21.07 -6.41 -2.75
N THR A 4 -20.15 -6.54 -3.70
CA THR A 4 -18.81 -5.95 -3.63
C THR A 4 -18.53 -5.10 -4.87
N SER A 5 -18.01 -3.90 -4.67
CA SER A 5 -17.46 -3.06 -5.74
C SER A 5 -15.96 -2.84 -5.56
N VAL A 6 -15.22 -2.73 -6.65
CA VAL A 6 -13.79 -2.38 -6.63
C VAL A 6 -13.55 -1.24 -7.61
N THR A 7 -12.89 -0.18 -7.15
CA THR A 7 -12.40 0.91 -8.00
C THR A 7 -10.88 0.95 -7.94
N TYR A 8 -10.23 1.06 -9.09
CA TYR A 8 -8.78 1.21 -9.17
C TYR A 8 -8.40 2.59 -9.73
N LEU A 9 -7.50 3.28 -9.02
CA LEU A 9 -6.98 4.58 -9.35
C LEU A 9 -5.48 4.49 -9.61
N ARG A 10 -5.06 4.75 -10.84
CA ARG A 10 -3.63 4.83 -11.15
C ARG A 10 -3.11 6.23 -10.86
N GLY A 11 -2.34 6.36 -9.78
CA GLY A 11 -1.63 7.59 -9.45
C GLY A 11 -0.24 7.66 -10.10
N PRO A 12 0.48 8.78 -9.89
CA PRO A 12 1.85 8.97 -10.36
C PRO A 12 2.81 7.90 -9.83
N SER A 13 3.74 7.47 -10.69
CA SER A 13 4.81 6.53 -10.32
C SER A 13 5.88 7.17 -9.44
N ALA A 14 6.12 8.47 -9.62
CA ALA A 14 7.00 9.25 -8.75
C ALA A 14 6.20 9.88 -7.59
N ARG A 15 6.86 10.07 -6.44
CA ARG A 15 6.27 10.84 -5.34
C ARG A 15 6.18 12.31 -5.72
N LEU A 16 5.02 12.89 -5.42
CA LEU A 16 4.75 14.32 -5.52
C LEU A 16 5.21 15.03 -4.25
N ALA A 17 5.39 16.34 -4.33
CA ALA A 17 5.66 17.20 -3.19
C ALA A 17 4.58 18.27 -3.07
N PHE A 18 4.23 18.63 -1.84
CA PHE A 18 3.38 19.77 -1.50
C PHE A 18 4.22 20.78 -0.74
N LEU A 19 4.38 21.99 -1.30
CA LEU A 19 5.23 23.05 -0.73
C LEU A 19 6.66 22.57 -0.39
N GLY A 20 7.25 21.77 -1.29
CA GLY A 20 8.58 21.18 -1.11
C GLY A 20 8.64 19.97 -0.18
N THR A 21 7.54 19.60 0.49
CA THR A 21 7.47 18.43 1.37
C THR A 21 6.96 17.21 0.60
N PRO A 22 7.68 16.07 0.57
CA PRO A 22 7.23 14.86 -0.12
C PRO A 22 5.92 14.33 0.47
N ILE A 23 4.94 14.04 -0.40
CA ILE A 23 3.74 13.29 0.00
C ILE A 23 4.16 11.83 0.19
N SER A 24 4.03 11.35 1.42
CA SER A 24 4.45 10.00 1.82
C SER A 24 3.46 8.92 1.40
N GLU A 25 2.17 9.23 1.45
CA GLU A 25 1.08 8.30 1.20
C GLU A 25 -0.17 9.03 0.72
N VAL A 26 -0.98 8.33 -0.08
CA VAL A 26 -2.30 8.77 -0.52
C VAL A 26 -3.28 7.67 -0.15
N ILE A 27 -4.25 7.99 0.70
CA ILE A 27 -5.28 7.05 1.16
C ILE A 27 -6.57 7.34 0.39
N PRO A 28 -6.97 6.49 -0.57
CA PRO A 28 -8.24 6.68 -1.26
C PRO A 28 -9.39 6.33 -0.31
N LEU A 29 -10.45 7.14 -0.30
CA LEU A 29 -11.67 6.85 0.46
C LEU A 29 -12.87 6.85 -0.49
N SER A 30 -13.73 5.84 -0.37
CA SER A 30 -15.03 5.79 -1.02
C SER A 30 -16.17 5.85 -0.01
N THR A 31 -17.37 6.03 -0.52
CA THR A 31 -18.61 5.83 0.24
C THR A 31 -19.29 4.54 -0.22
N VAL A 32 -19.86 3.78 0.70
CA VAL A 32 -20.81 2.71 0.35
C VAL A 32 -22.15 3.38 0.01
N LYS A 33 -22.69 3.14 -1.19
CA LYS A 33 -24.01 3.63 -1.61
C LYS A 33 -24.94 2.47 -1.96
N GLY A 34 -26.22 2.61 -1.61
CA GLY A 34 -27.26 1.64 -1.97
C GLY A 34 -27.05 0.27 -1.32
N ASN A 35 -27.18 -0.80 -2.12
CA ASN A 35 -27.14 -2.19 -1.63
C ASN A 35 -25.74 -2.81 -1.57
N MET A 36 -24.69 -2.00 -1.74
CA MET A 36 -23.30 -2.49 -1.65
C MET A 36 -22.98 -2.84 -0.20
N THR A 37 -22.39 -4.01 0.00
CA THR A 37 -22.02 -4.52 1.33
C THR A 37 -20.56 -4.18 1.65
N VAL A 38 -19.70 -4.21 0.62
CA VAL A 38 -18.29 -3.83 0.70
C VAL A 38 -17.91 -3.02 -0.53
N SER A 39 -17.20 -1.91 -0.36
CA SER A 39 -16.58 -1.14 -1.44
C SER A 39 -15.09 -1.04 -1.20
N PHE A 40 -14.30 -1.46 -2.19
CA PHE A 40 -12.85 -1.32 -2.18
C PHE A 40 -12.40 -0.19 -3.09
N VAL A 41 -11.40 0.58 -2.64
CA VAL A 41 -10.64 1.47 -3.53
C VAL A 41 -9.18 1.10 -3.45
N ALA A 42 -8.61 0.77 -4.61
CA ALA A 42 -7.20 0.52 -4.78
C ALA A 42 -6.56 1.74 -5.47
N LEU A 43 -5.42 2.19 -4.96
CA LEU A 43 -4.66 3.29 -5.54
C LEU A 43 -3.18 2.95 -5.60
N SER A 44 -2.57 3.13 -6.76
CA SER A 44 -1.11 3.02 -6.92
C SER A 44 -0.46 4.40 -6.83
N TYR A 45 0.51 4.58 -5.95
CA TYR A 45 1.26 5.82 -5.80
C TYR A 45 2.70 5.57 -5.35
N GLY A 46 3.68 6.17 -6.02
CA GLY A 46 5.08 6.08 -5.60
C GLY A 46 5.61 4.64 -5.54
N GLY A 47 5.11 3.76 -6.42
CA GLY A 47 5.46 2.32 -6.42
C GLY A 47 4.75 1.47 -5.36
N ARG A 48 3.82 2.05 -4.58
CA ARG A 48 3.05 1.35 -3.55
C ARG A 48 1.58 1.25 -3.95
N LEU A 49 0.98 0.08 -3.73
CA LEU A 49 -0.46 -0.13 -3.84
C LEU A 49 -1.09 0.03 -2.46
N THR A 50 -2.05 0.95 -2.33
CA THR A 50 -2.87 1.13 -1.13
C THR A 50 -4.29 0.68 -1.44
N VAL A 51 -4.85 -0.21 -0.63
CA VAL A 51 -6.23 -0.66 -0.76
C VAL A 51 -7.00 -0.31 0.52
N THR A 52 -8.13 0.38 0.36
CA THR A 52 -9.06 0.68 1.43
C THR A 52 -10.38 -0.03 1.19
N ALA A 53 -11.10 -0.32 2.27
CA ALA A 53 -12.42 -0.92 2.22
C ALA A 53 -13.37 -0.15 3.14
N VAL A 54 -14.59 0.09 2.66
CA VAL A 54 -15.69 0.63 3.44
C VAL A 54 -16.85 -0.35 3.35
N THR A 55 -17.52 -0.62 4.46
CA THR A 55 -18.58 -1.62 4.54
C THR A 55 -19.84 -1.10 5.21
N ASP A 56 -20.96 -1.76 4.95
CA ASP A 56 -22.13 -1.69 5.82
C ASP A 56 -21.81 -2.46 7.13
N PRO A 57 -21.74 -1.79 8.30
CA PRO A 57 -21.32 -2.43 9.56
C PRO A 57 -22.34 -3.45 10.07
N GLU A 58 -23.62 -3.35 9.68
CA GLU A 58 -24.63 -4.33 10.10
C GLU A 58 -24.53 -5.63 9.31
N ARG A 59 -23.98 -5.56 8.10
CA ARG A 59 -23.83 -6.72 7.21
C ARG A 59 -22.43 -7.32 7.20
N VAL A 60 -21.41 -6.56 7.60
CA VAL A 60 -20.01 -7.00 7.66
C VAL A 60 -19.41 -6.62 9.01
N ARG A 61 -19.32 -7.61 9.91
CA ARG A 61 -18.76 -7.43 11.25
C ARG A 61 -17.27 -7.75 11.34
N ASP A 62 -16.75 -8.53 10.38
CA ASP A 62 -15.39 -9.06 10.40
C ASP A 62 -14.46 -8.36 9.37
N LEU A 63 -14.67 -7.06 9.13
CA LEU A 63 -13.84 -6.28 8.20
C LEU A 63 -12.32 -6.41 8.48
N PRO A 64 -11.83 -6.44 9.73
CA PRO A 64 -10.42 -6.67 9.99
C PRO A 64 -9.90 -8.01 9.45
N VAL A 65 -10.70 -9.08 9.55
CA VAL A 65 -10.35 -10.42 9.05
C VAL A 65 -10.29 -10.41 7.52
N LEU A 66 -11.27 -9.78 6.87
CA LEU A 66 -11.30 -9.60 5.42
C LEU A 66 -10.06 -8.85 4.92
N MET A 67 -9.69 -7.76 5.58
CA MET A 67 -8.51 -6.97 5.19
C MET A 67 -7.20 -7.70 5.44
N ALA A 68 -7.11 -8.52 6.50
CA ALA A 68 -5.94 -9.37 6.76
C ALA A 68 -5.77 -10.42 5.65
N GLY A 69 -6.83 -11.17 5.32
CA GLY A 69 -6.77 -12.17 4.25
C GLY A 69 -6.43 -11.56 2.89
N LEU A 70 -7.02 -10.40 2.55
CA LEU A 70 -6.70 -9.68 1.32
C LEU A 70 -5.22 -9.27 1.27
N ARG A 71 -4.67 -8.79 2.39
CA ARG A 71 -3.26 -8.42 2.48
C ARG A 71 -2.34 -9.62 2.25
N ASP A 72 -2.66 -10.75 2.86
CA ASP A 72 -1.85 -11.97 2.78
C ASP A 72 -1.82 -12.50 1.35
N GLU A 73 -2.98 -12.58 0.68
CA GLU A 73 -3.06 -13.03 -0.72
C GLU A 73 -2.32 -12.09 -1.68
N LEU A 74 -2.43 -10.77 -1.49
CA LEU A 74 -1.68 -9.80 -2.30
C LEU A 74 -0.17 -9.92 -2.08
N ALA A 75 0.29 -10.24 -0.87
CA ALA A 75 1.70 -10.49 -0.59
C ALA A 75 2.22 -11.71 -1.35
N VAL A 76 1.43 -12.80 -1.40
CA VAL A 76 1.76 -14.01 -2.18
C VAL A 76 1.88 -13.69 -3.67
N LEU A 77 0.93 -12.93 -4.24
CA LEU A 77 0.98 -12.55 -5.66
C LEU A 77 2.18 -11.65 -5.98
N SER A 78 2.51 -10.73 -5.08
CA SER A 78 3.66 -9.82 -5.24
C SER A 78 4.99 -10.57 -5.24
N ALA A 79 5.13 -11.59 -4.39
CA ALA A 79 6.31 -12.45 -4.36
C ALA A 79 6.48 -13.26 -5.66
N ARG A 80 5.38 -13.72 -6.27
CA ARG A 80 5.42 -14.43 -7.56
C ARG A 80 5.81 -13.51 -8.73
N GLY A 81 5.28 -12.29 -8.75
CA GLY A 81 5.59 -11.31 -9.80
C GLY A 81 7.05 -10.88 -9.81
N THR A 82 7.68 -10.81 -8.64
CA THR A 82 9.12 -10.51 -8.51
C THR A 82 10.00 -11.70 -8.91
N ALA A 83 9.61 -12.94 -8.56
CA ALA A 83 10.32 -14.15 -8.96
C ALA A 83 10.27 -14.42 -10.48
N GLY A 84 9.11 -14.17 -11.13
CA GLY A 84 8.95 -14.36 -12.58
C GLY A 84 9.71 -13.36 -13.45
N ASN A 85 10.07 -12.19 -12.91
CA ASN A 85 10.81 -11.15 -13.64
C ASN A 85 12.33 -11.38 -13.65
N GLY A 86 12.83 -12.38 -12.90
CA GLY A 86 14.26 -12.71 -12.79
C GLY A 86 14.76 -13.85 -13.69
N ALA A 87 13.86 -14.57 -14.38
CA ALA A 87 14.20 -15.76 -15.18
C ALA A 87 14.46 -15.48 -16.68
N GLY A 88 14.41 -14.20 -17.09
CA GLY A 88 14.47 -13.79 -18.50
C GLY A 88 15.65 -12.88 -18.83
N SER A 89 16.85 -13.15 -18.32
CA SER A 89 18.07 -12.48 -18.81
C SER A 89 19.34 -13.26 -18.46
N GLU A 90 19.59 -14.36 -19.17
CA GLU A 90 20.97 -14.84 -19.31
C GLU A 90 21.36 -14.68 -20.78
N LYS A 91 21.97 -13.53 -21.08
CA LYS A 91 22.76 -13.33 -22.29
C LYS A 91 24.21 -13.14 -21.80
N PRO A 92 25.14 -14.07 -22.08
CA PRO A 92 26.49 -13.94 -21.57
C PRO A 92 27.23 -12.92 -22.44
N SER A 93 27.77 -11.87 -21.83
CA SER A 93 29.08 -11.29 -22.15
C SER A 93 29.24 -9.91 -21.52
N GLY A 94 30.32 -9.76 -20.74
CA GLY A 94 31.16 -8.57 -20.77
C GLY A 94 30.64 -7.27 -20.12
N MET A 95 31.25 -6.94 -18.99
CA MET A 95 31.59 -5.57 -18.53
C MET A 95 30.50 -4.70 -17.84
N ARG A 96 30.63 -4.65 -16.50
CA ARG A 96 30.33 -3.62 -15.46
C ARG A 96 29.17 -2.61 -15.67
N ILE A 97 28.29 -2.50 -14.66
CA ILE A 97 28.23 -1.47 -13.57
C ILE A 97 27.34 -2.03 -12.41
N PRO A 98 27.67 -1.87 -11.11
CA PRO A 98 26.74 -2.25 -10.03
C PRO A 98 25.61 -1.23 -9.90
N GLY A 99 24.35 -1.66 -10.03
CA GLY A 99 23.18 -0.87 -9.66
C GLY A 99 22.97 -0.81 -8.14
N PRO A 100 22.16 0.12 -7.61
CA PRO A 100 21.95 0.27 -6.18
C PRO A 100 21.26 -0.97 -5.57
N PRO A 101 21.59 -1.38 -4.33
CA PRO A 101 21.04 -2.59 -3.74
C PRO A 101 19.61 -2.39 -3.21
N THR A 102 18.83 -3.47 -3.36
CA THR A 102 17.69 -3.96 -2.56
C THR A 102 16.83 -2.97 -1.77
N VAL A 103 15.53 -2.91 -2.11
CA VAL A 103 14.48 -2.37 -1.22
C VAL A 103 13.92 -3.49 -0.34
N ALA A 104 14.23 -3.41 0.95
CA ALA A 104 13.43 -4.03 2.01
C ALA A 104 12.55 -2.93 2.64
N SER A 105 11.25 -3.16 2.77
CA SER A 105 10.41 -2.31 3.63
C SER A 105 9.16 -3.05 4.10
N TRP A 106 9.24 -3.57 5.32
CA TRP A 106 8.09 -3.89 6.16
C TRP A 106 8.38 -3.42 7.59
N ARG A 107 7.40 -2.77 8.23
CA ARG A 107 7.03 -2.71 9.66
C ARG A 107 6.15 -1.46 9.84
N SER A 108 4.87 -1.54 10.21
CA SER A 108 4.23 -2.00 11.45
C SER A 108 4.72 -1.26 12.70
N GLY A 109 3.85 -0.45 13.28
CA GLY A 109 4.08 0.17 14.58
C GLY A 109 3.46 1.55 14.65
N TRP A 110 2.20 1.61 15.06
CA TRP A 110 1.71 2.77 15.78
C TRP A 110 2.59 2.94 17.01
N ASP A 111 3.48 3.94 17.01
CA ASP A 111 4.21 4.31 18.21
C ASP A 111 3.88 5.76 18.56
N THR A 112 2.95 5.88 19.49
CA THR A 112 2.58 7.11 20.18
C THR A 112 3.70 7.48 21.15
N GLY A 113 4.69 8.21 20.68
CA GLY A 113 5.82 8.68 21.48
C GLY A 113 5.94 10.21 21.45
N ARG A 114 5.13 10.87 22.29
CA ARG A 114 5.34 12.28 22.65
C ARG A 114 6.63 12.39 23.46
N ASP A 115 7.76 12.72 22.83
CA ASP A 115 8.92 13.28 23.52
C ASP A 115 8.86 14.80 23.42
N GLY A 116 8.22 15.39 24.43
CA GLY A 116 8.32 16.81 24.73
C GLY A 116 9.18 16.98 25.97
N SER A 117 10.49 16.75 25.85
CA SER A 117 11.46 17.13 26.88
C SER A 117 12.57 18.04 26.32
N ARG A 118 12.33 19.35 26.44
CA ARG A 118 13.40 20.34 26.68
C ARG A 118 12.86 21.51 27.50
N ARG A 119 13.07 21.42 28.82
CA ARG A 119 13.46 22.57 29.69
C ARG A 119 14.87 23.00 29.21
N GLU A 120 15.31 24.25 29.24
CA GLU A 120 15.51 25.22 30.33
C GLU A 120 15.64 26.63 29.66
N SER A 121 15.00 27.71 30.12
CA SER A 121 15.38 28.67 31.20
C SER A 121 16.68 29.46 30.90
N PRO A 122 16.87 30.71 31.38
CA PRO A 122 16.20 31.41 32.49
C PRO A 122 15.29 32.59 32.10
#